data_AF-A0A480A609-F1
#
_entry.id   AF-A0A480A609-F1
#
_cell.length_a   1.000
_cell.length_b   1.000
_cell.length_c   1.000
_cell.angle_alpha   90.00
_cell.angle_beta   90.00
_cell.angle_gamma   90.00
#
_symmetry.space_group_name_H-M   'P 1'
#
loop_
_entity.id
_entity.type
_entity.pdbx_description
1 polymer ?
#
loop_
_entity_poly.entity_id
_entity_poly.type
_entity_poly.pdbx_seq_one_letter_code
_entity_poly.pdbx_strand_id
1 'polypeptide(L)'
;MTTTFSCLLTAKANVSPIEGTVSNTTIDAQGPGSNASVQITGADNSFVSFGTQIGQFGTNDFTVTFWVQTTESYRYFDLAGNRTAGSHGNFFCIRMTGKHESRPAGIISAEVDQDQNGTNYIGVESKTAGFNDGKWHHIAVVRKGASLTLYVDGVVSGNTTGKGVANIANGHPFKLGRSLVGVHDKFAANARYSGLRVYDTALNDSDISSLFSGITSPPKTQTEVKTKQIIGQIVVNADESTLSDQGIKTTPDAATFALNIAKYFVGENKGKFHVLSNNFGLTGASLEQTMTKAGHTWTKGMNIPINLETLQKYDGIFIGGDLVENQVLIEYVKNGGKVYLCAGTGKGGAQVEANNWNTFLAAFGLKIQGIYNAITGNIAVNNPNHPLFAEVKTLYQNNGNFITDLQTDSQLNQIILAHSSGKGLIGTAEFVKPSAPKSPA
;
A
#
# COMPACT_ATOMS: atom_id res chain seq x y z
N MET A 1 -29.15 24.97 -0.64
CA MET A 1 -27.76 24.78 -1.11
C MET A 1 -27.64 23.36 -1.61
N THR A 2 -27.04 23.12 -2.77
CA THR A 2 -26.92 21.79 -3.37
C THR A 2 -25.80 21.03 -2.66
N THR A 3 -26.15 20.18 -1.70
CA THR A 3 -25.21 19.29 -1.02
C THR A 3 -24.95 18.07 -1.90
N THR A 4 -23.92 18.13 -2.75
CA THR A 4 -23.47 16.97 -3.52
C THR A 4 -22.35 16.24 -2.77
N PHE A 5 -22.17 14.95 -3.06
CA PHE A 5 -21.03 14.17 -2.55
C PHE A 5 -20.24 13.58 -3.72
N SER A 6 -18.98 14.02 -3.86
CA SER A 6 -18.13 13.66 -4.99
C SER A 6 -17.64 12.20 -4.92
N CYS A 7 -17.85 11.45 -6.01
CA CYS A 7 -17.05 10.29 -6.35
C CYS A 7 -15.90 10.73 -7.25
N LEU A 8 -14.68 10.23 -7.04
CA LEU A 8 -13.64 10.35 -8.06
C LEU A 8 -13.74 9.14 -9.00
N LEU A 9 -14.45 9.29 -10.11
CA LEU A 9 -14.27 8.37 -11.23
C LEU A 9 -12.89 8.68 -11.82
N THR A 10 -12.06 7.67 -11.97
CA THR A 10 -10.92 7.79 -12.88
C THR A 10 -11.03 6.75 -13.97
N ALA A 11 -11.35 7.23 -15.16
CA ALA A 11 -11.31 6.45 -16.38
C ALA A 11 -10.01 6.81 -17.12
N LYS A 12 -9.19 5.80 -17.45
CA LYS A 12 -8.13 5.93 -18.48
C LYS A 12 -7.32 7.26 -18.46
N ALA A 13 -6.65 7.55 -17.34
CA ALA A 13 -5.86 8.77 -17.04
C ALA A 13 -6.61 10.10 -16.79
N ASN A 14 -7.93 10.15 -16.93
CA ASN A 14 -8.70 11.35 -16.57
C ASN A 14 -9.44 11.12 -15.24
N VAL A 15 -9.02 11.85 -14.20
CA VAL A 15 -9.78 11.95 -12.95
C VAL A 15 -10.89 12.95 -13.19
N SER A 16 -12.14 12.53 -13.04
CA SER A 16 -13.30 13.41 -13.14
C SER A 16 -14.17 13.25 -11.90
N PRO A 17 -14.43 14.33 -11.14
CA PRO A 17 -15.41 14.26 -10.07
C PRO A 17 -16.79 14.00 -10.67
N ILE A 18 -17.45 12.96 -10.18
CA ILE A 18 -18.86 12.70 -10.44
C ILE A 18 -19.61 13.04 -9.17
N GLU A 19 -20.40 14.10 -9.25
CA GLU A 19 -21.23 14.54 -8.15
C GLU A 19 -22.42 13.61 -7.95
N GLY A 20 -22.47 12.96 -6.80
CA GLY A 20 -23.61 12.17 -6.36
C GLY A 20 -24.72 13.06 -5.82
N THR A 21 -25.94 12.84 -6.27
CA THR A 21 -27.14 13.43 -5.66
C THR A 21 -27.40 12.75 -4.33
N VAL A 22 -27.38 13.51 -3.24
CA VAL A 22 -27.69 13.00 -1.90
C VAL A 22 -29.17 13.15 -1.58
N SER A 23 -29.69 12.28 -0.71
CA SER A 23 -31.03 12.40 -0.13
C SER A 23 -30.97 11.98 1.34
N ASN A 24 -31.55 12.77 2.24
CA ASN A 24 -31.60 12.52 3.70
C ASN A 24 -30.23 12.15 4.34
N THR A 25 -29.14 12.79 3.91
CA THR A 25 -27.77 12.59 4.41
C THR A 25 -27.22 13.84 5.11
N THR A 26 -26.15 13.66 5.90
CA THR A 26 -25.30 14.77 6.36
C THR A 26 -23.90 14.63 5.74
N ILE A 27 -23.23 15.73 5.42
CA ILE A 27 -21.84 15.74 4.91
C ILE A 27 -20.95 16.50 5.91
N ASP A 28 -19.77 15.95 6.19
CA ASP A 28 -18.75 16.57 7.04
C ASP A 28 -17.32 16.36 6.47
N ALA A 29 -16.31 16.89 7.17
CA ALA A 29 -14.89 16.78 6.80
C ALA A 29 -14.09 15.80 7.68
N GLN A 30 -14.74 14.77 8.24
CA GLN A 30 -14.13 13.81 9.19
C GLN A 30 -13.89 12.42 8.58
N GLY A 31 -13.73 12.33 7.26
CA GLY A 31 -13.35 11.09 6.58
C GLY A 31 -11.85 10.78 6.72
N PRO A 32 -11.43 9.51 6.53
CA PRO A 32 -10.02 9.13 6.52
C PRO A 32 -9.21 9.94 5.50
N GLY A 33 -7.98 10.32 5.86
CA GLY A 33 -7.12 11.16 5.01
C GLY A 33 -7.67 12.57 4.75
N SER A 34 -8.43 13.14 5.70
CA SER A 34 -9.09 14.46 5.60
C SER A 34 -10.07 14.58 4.42
N ASN A 35 -10.55 13.46 3.88
CA ASN A 35 -11.58 13.46 2.84
C ASN A 35 -12.94 13.85 3.45
N ALA A 36 -13.82 14.41 2.62
CA ALA A 36 -15.22 14.58 3.00
C ALA A 36 -15.86 13.23 3.32
N SER A 37 -16.74 13.18 4.32
CA SER A 37 -17.55 12.01 4.64
C SER A 37 -19.03 12.32 4.48
N VAL A 38 -19.82 11.32 4.07
CA VAL A 38 -21.28 11.39 4.00
C VAL A 38 -21.91 10.35 4.92
N GLN A 39 -22.74 10.82 5.83
CA GLN A 39 -23.55 9.99 6.71
C GLN A 39 -24.86 9.61 6.02
N ILE A 40 -25.02 8.31 5.76
CA ILE A 40 -26.33 7.70 5.53
C ILE A 40 -26.93 7.40 6.91
N THR A 41 -28.10 7.97 7.19
CA THR A 41 -28.62 8.12 8.56
C THR A 41 -29.44 6.92 9.04
N GLY A 42 -29.65 5.91 8.19
CA GLY A 42 -30.60 4.81 8.44
C GLY A 42 -32.08 5.23 8.35
N ALA A 43 -32.37 6.52 8.09
CA ALA A 43 -33.71 7.02 7.82
C ALA A 43 -34.17 6.65 6.40
N ASP A 44 -35.48 6.62 6.21
CA ASP A 44 -36.12 6.37 4.92
C ASP A 44 -35.56 7.31 3.85
N ASN A 45 -35.28 6.76 2.67
CA ASN A 45 -34.73 7.50 1.54
C ASN A 45 -33.34 8.16 1.80
N SER A 46 -32.58 7.74 2.83
CA SER A 46 -31.19 8.16 3.03
C SER A 46 -30.24 7.42 2.08
N PHE A 47 -29.58 8.12 1.16
CA PHE A 47 -28.58 7.55 0.23
C PHE A 47 -27.81 8.63 -0.56
N VAL A 48 -26.73 8.21 -1.22
CA VAL A 48 -26.13 8.96 -2.36
C VAL A 48 -26.36 8.17 -3.65
N SER A 49 -26.76 8.85 -4.73
CA SER A 49 -26.97 8.27 -6.06
C SER A 49 -26.13 8.97 -7.11
N PHE A 50 -25.34 8.20 -7.85
CA PHE A 50 -24.48 8.69 -8.93
C PHE A 50 -25.12 8.56 -10.33
N GLY A 51 -26.38 8.11 -10.36
CA GLY A 51 -27.06 7.79 -11.62
C GLY A 51 -26.40 6.58 -12.30
N THR A 52 -26.50 6.52 -13.62
CA THR A 52 -25.87 5.49 -14.48
C THR A 52 -24.46 5.85 -14.93
N GLN A 53 -23.89 6.96 -14.43
CA GLN A 53 -22.55 7.44 -14.79
C GLN A 53 -21.42 6.50 -14.33
N ILE A 54 -21.71 5.65 -13.33
CA ILE A 54 -20.88 4.54 -12.86
C ILE A 54 -21.77 3.29 -12.65
N GLY A 55 -21.16 2.13 -12.44
CA GLY A 55 -21.88 0.86 -12.21
C GLY A 55 -22.25 0.07 -13.48
N GLN A 56 -22.21 0.71 -14.66
CA GLN A 56 -22.48 0.08 -15.95
C GLN A 56 -21.18 -0.46 -16.57
N PHE A 57 -20.57 -1.44 -15.90
CA PHE A 57 -19.20 -1.89 -16.18
C PHE A 57 -19.04 -2.75 -17.45
N GLY A 58 -20.13 -3.21 -18.07
CA GLY A 58 -20.08 -4.18 -19.16
C GLY A 58 -19.26 -5.41 -18.76
N THR A 59 -18.40 -5.88 -19.66
CA THR A 59 -17.40 -6.93 -19.40
C THR A 59 -16.00 -6.36 -19.11
N ASN A 60 -15.85 -5.03 -18.99
CA ASN A 60 -14.61 -4.28 -19.28
C ASN A 60 -13.47 -4.28 -18.22
N ASP A 61 -13.56 -5.12 -17.18
CA ASP A 61 -12.85 -5.00 -15.88
C ASP A 61 -13.10 -3.68 -15.12
N PHE A 62 -12.89 -3.69 -13.79
CA PHE A 62 -13.09 -2.49 -12.94
C PHE A 62 -12.46 -2.62 -11.55
N THR A 63 -12.36 -1.49 -10.85
CA THR A 63 -12.21 -1.44 -9.40
C THR A 63 -13.19 -0.44 -8.78
N VAL A 64 -13.83 -0.81 -7.67
CA VAL A 64 -14.63 0.10 -6.84
C VAL A 64 -14.03 0.09 -5.44
N THR A 65 -13.77 1.26 -4.87
CA THR A 65 -13.21 1.37 -3.52
C THR A 65 -13.75 2.56 -2.74
N PHE A 66 -13.93 2.39 -1.43
CA PHE A 66 -14.37 3.44 -0.51
C PHE A 66 -14.01 3.10 0.94
N TRP A 67 -13.99 4.12 1.79
CA TRP A 67 -14.01 3.93 3.24
C TRP A 67 -15.45 3.84 3.73
N VAL A 68 -15.71 2.95 4.69
CA VAL A 68 -16.99 2.85 5.40
C VAL A 68 -16.78 2.79 6.92
N GLN A 69 -17.66 3.44 7.68
CA GLN A 69 -17.75 3.32 9.14
C GLN A 69 -19.20 3.04 9.51
N THR A 70 -19.47 1.94 10.23
CA THR A 70 -20.83 1.54 10.60
C THR A 70 -20.85 0.63 11.83
N THR A 71 -21.97 0.65 12.55
CA THR A 71 -22.37 -0.36 13.56
C THR A 71 -23.66 -1.07 13.17
N GLU A 72 -24.08 -0.96 11.90
CA GLU A 72 -25.33 -1.49 11.40
C GLU A 72 -25.41 -3.01 11.60
N SER A 73 -26.60 -3.47 11.99
CA SER A 73 -26.86 -4.85 12.40
C SER A 73 -28.10 -5.46 11.72
N TYR A 74 -28.72 -4.77 10.76
CA TYR A 74 -29.69 -5.40 9.85
C TYR A 74 -29.13 -6.68 9.24
N ARG A 75 -29.99 -7.71 9.11
CA ARG A 75 -29.61 -9.06 8.68
C ARG A 75 -28.70 -9.06 7.44
N TYR A 76 -29.12 -8.33 6.41
CA TYR A 76 -28.38 -8.06 5.19
C TYR A 76 -28.65 -6.63 4.75
N PHE A 77 -27.62 -5.89 4.36
CA PHE A 77 -27.75 -4.54 3.81
C PHE A 77 -26.69 -4.26 2.75
N ASP A 78 -27.04 -3.42 1.79
CA ASP A 78 -26.19 -3.09 0.65
C ASP A 78 -25.40 -1.81 0.96
N LEU A 79 -24.08 -1.89 0.84
CA LEU A 79 -23.16 -0.76 1.06
C LEU A 79 -23.00 0.08 -0.21
N ALA A 80 -22.82 -0.58 -1.36
CA ALA A 80 -22.58 0.09 -2.63
C ALA A 80 -23.01 -0.81 -3.81
N GLY A 81 -23.53 -0.23 -4.89
CA GLY A 81 -23.83 -0.98 -6.11
C GLY A 81 -25.07 -0.51 -6.85
N ASN A 82 -25.54 -1.32 -7.79
CA ASN A 82 -26.71 -1.06 -8.64
C ASN A 82 -27.68 -2.26 -8.68
N ARG A 83 -27.65 -3.13 -7.68
CA ARG A 83 -28.53 -4.32 -7.57
C ARG A 83 -29.99 -3.94 -7.36
N THR A 84 -30.87 -4.48 -8.20
CA THR A 84 -32.35 -4.42 -8.09
C THR A 84 -33.02 -5.79 -8.06
N ALA A 85 -32.27 -6.87 -8.32
CA ALA A 85 -32.79 -8.24 -8.31
C ALA A 85 -32.51 -8.93 -6.96
N GLY A 86 -33.53 -9.52 -6.34
CA GLY A 86 -33.40 -10.15 -5.02
C GLY A 86 -32.74 -11.53 -4.99
N SER A 87 -32.49 -12.09 -6.17
CA SER A 87 -31.72 -13.31 -6.39
C SER A 87 -30.76 -13.03 -7.55
N HIS A 88 -30.63 -13.93 -8.51
CA HIS A 88 -29.94 -13.72 -9.78
C HIS A 88 -30.57 -12.60 -10.62
N GLY A 89 -29.73 -11.93 -11.42
CA GLY A 89 -30.09 -10.78 -12.24
C GLY A 89 -28.86 -10.13 -12.87
N ASN A 90 -28.98 -8.88 -13.33
CA ASN A 90 -27.84 -8.13 -13.84
C ASN A 90 -27.44 -7.06 -12.81
N PHE A 91 -26.27 -7.17 -12.17
CA PHE A 91 -25.82 -6.20 -11.16
C PHE A 91 -24.34 -6.33 -10.75
N PHE A 92 -23.84 -5.26 -10.12
CA PHE A 92 -22.76 -5.29 -9.14
C PHE A 92 -23.30 -4.88 -7.77
N CYS A 93 -22.84 -5.55 -6.71
CA CYS A 93 -23.23 -5.25 -5.33
C CYS A 93 -22.08 -5.50 -4.35
N ILE A 94 -21.92 -4.61 -3.37
CA ILE A 94 -21.15 -4.81 -2.15
C ILE A 94 -22.13 -4.74 -0.99
N ARG A 95 -22.12 -5.75 -0.13
CA ARG A 95 -23.09 -5.95 0.95
C ARG A 95 -22.36 -6.28 2.24
N MET A 96 -23.07 -6.11 3.35
CA MET A 96 -22.62 -6.58 4.65
C MET A 96 -23.71 -7.41 5.33
N THR A 97 -23.28 -8.48 6.00
CA THR A 97 -24.14 -9.29 6.87
C THR A 97 -24.09 -8.68 8.27
N GLY A 98 -25.23 -8.22 8.81
CA GLY A 98 -25.34 -7.80 10.19
C GLY A 98 -25.67 -8.98 11.12
N LYS A 99 -26.68 -8.83 11.97
CA LYS A 99 -27.13 -9.90 12.87
C LYS A 99 -27.84 -11.00 12.08
N HIS A 100 -27.21 -12.18 12.01
CA HIS A 100 -27.72 -13.37 11.32
C HIS A 100 -27.66 -14.58 12.27
N GLU A 101 -28.62 -15.49 12.22
CA GLU A 101 -28.70 -16.59 13.21
C GLU A 101 -27.61 -17.67 13.01
N SER A 102 -27.10 -17.79 11.78
CA SER A 102 -26.10 -18.79 11.40
C SER A 102 -24.78 -18.20 10.86
N ARG A 103 -24.56 -16.89 10.96
CA ARG A 103 -23.36 -16.22 10.42
C ARG A 103 -22.89 -15.11 11.36
N PRO A 104 -21.57 -14.89 11.53
CA PRO A 104 -21.07 -13.77 12.31
C PRO A 104 -21.38 -12.43 11.60
N ALA A 105 -21.60 -11.38 12.39
CA ALA A 105 -21.87 -10.04 11.90
C ALA A 105 -20.59 -9.37 11.36
N GLY A 106 -20.77 -8.41 10.44
CA GLY A 106 -19.68 -7.68 9.81
C GLY A 106 -18.90 -8.48 8.77
N ILE A 107 -19.47 -9.54 8.17
CA ILE A 107 -18.93 -10.12 6.93
C ILE A 107 -19.26 -9.17 5.79
N ILE A 108 -18.24 -8.78 5.01
CA ILE A 108 -18.41 -8.06 3.74
C ILE A 108 -18.49 -9.10 2.62
N SER A 109 -19.41 -8.89 1.69
CA SER A 109 -19.50 -9.67 0.46
C SER A 109 -19.56 -8.76 -0.76
N ALA A 110 -19.06 -9.25 -1.88
CA ALA A 110 -19.17 -8.61 -3.18
C ALA A 110 -19.68 -9.62 -4.22
N GLU A 111 -20.64 -9.19 -5.03
CA GLU A 111 -21.33 -10.01 -6.02
C GLU A 111 -21.34 -9.30 -7.38
N VAL A 112 -21.09 -10.04 -8.46
CA VAL A 112 -21.50 -9.63 -9.81
C VAL A 112 -22.36 -10.71 -10.45
N ASP A 113 -23.35 -10.29 -11.21
CA ASP A 113 -24.22 -11.18 -11.99
C ASP A 113 -24.64 -10.53 -13.31
N GLN A 114 -24.99 -11.36 -14.28
CA GLN A 114 -25.29 -10.99 -15.65
C GLN A 114 -26.77 -11.15 -16.01
N ASP A 115 -27.47 -12.14 -15.46
CA ASP A 115 -28.86 -12.43 -15.83
C ASP A 115 -29.61 -13.22 -14.75
N GLN A 116 -30.91 -13.41 -14.95
CA GLN A 116 -31.78 -14.13 -14.03
C GLN A 116 -31.45 -15.63 -13.88
N ASN A 117 -30.58 -16.18 -14.73
CA ASN A 117 -30.14 -17.57 -14.66
C ASN A 117 -28.81 -17.74 -13.90
N GLY A 118 -28.16 -16.64 -13.52
CA GLY A 118 -26.85 -16.66 -12.84
C GLY A 118 -25.71 -17.09 -13.77
N THR A 119 -25.82 -16.91 -15.10
CA THR A 119 -24.91 -17.50 -16.10
C THR A 119 -23.42 -17.28 -15.78
N ASN A 120 -23.07 -16.06 -15.36
CA ASN A 120 -21.73 -15.65 -14.96
C ASN A 120 -21.70 -15.12 -13.51
N TYR A 121 -22.63 -15.57 -12.65
CA TYR A 121 -22.66 -15.16 -11.24
C TYR A 121 -21.37 -15.54 -10.52
N ILE A 122 -20.79 -14.57 -9.81
CA ILE A 122 -19.73 -14.81 -8.82
C ILE A 122 -19.98 -13.97 -7.57
N GLY A 123 -19.87 -14.64 -6.42
CA GLY A 123 -19.80 -14.01 -5.10
C GLY A 123 -18.43 -14.24 -4.47
N VAL A 124 -17.95 -13.26 -3.74
CA VAL A 124 -16.76 -13.35 -2.88
C VAL A 124 -17.09 -12.75 -1.52
N GLU A 125 -16.59 -13.36 -0.46
CA GLU A 125 -16.80 -12.93 0.92
C GLU A 125 -15.47 -12.72 1.63
N SER A 126 -15.46 -11.86 2.65
CA SER A 126 -14.30 -11.66 3.51
C SER A 126 -14.04 -12.91 4.37
N LYS A 127 -12.77 -13.34 4.44
CA LYS A 127 -12.32 -14.45 5.30
C LYS A 127 -12.58 -14.21 6.79
N THR A 128 -12.66 -12.95 7.20
CA THR A 128 -12.96 -12.51 8.57
C THR A 128 -14.27 -11.72 8.62
N ALA A 129 -14.78 -11.55 9.82
CA ALA A 129 -16.00 -10.81 10.13
C ALA A 129 -15.69 -9.69 11.15
N GLY A 130 -16.71 -8.92 11.55
CA GLY A 130 -16.57 -7.85 12.53
C GLY A 130 -16.27 -6.45 11.95
N PHE A 131 -16.38 -6.24 10.64
CA PHE A 131 -16.15 -4.94 9.99
C PHE A 131 -17.27 -3.90 10.23
N ASN A 132 -18.19 -4.16 11.18
CA ASN A 132 -19.19 -3.24 11.71
C ASN A 132 -18.92 -2.88 13.18
N ASP A 133 -17.64 -2.75 13.55
CA ASP A 133 -17.21 -2.42 14.92
C ASP A 133 -17.27 -0.91 15.26
N GLY A 134 -17.77 -0.08 14.34
CA GLY A 134 -17.81 1.37 14.48
C GLY A 134 -16.53 2.10 14.10
N LYS A 135 -15.49 1.44 13.56
CA LYS A 135 -14.29 2.07 12.99
C LYS A 135 -14.43 2.28 11.48
N TRP A 136 -13.48 3.02 10.91
CA TRP A 136 -13.32 3.16 9.46
C TRP A 136 -12.56 1.96 8.89
N HIS A 137 -13.15 1.30 7.91
CA HIS A 137 -12.53 0.25 7.10
C HIS A 137 -12.50 0.64 5.62
N HIS A 138 -11.41 0.32 4.92
CA HIS A 138 -11.27 0.55 3.48
C HIS A 138 -11.67 -0.72 2.72
N ILE A 139 -12.74 -0.65 1.93
CA ILE A 139 -13.22 -1.77 1.11
C ILE A 139 -12.87 -1.49 -0.34
N ALA A 140 -12.16 -2.42 -0.98
CA ALA A 140 -11.96 -2.40 -2.44
C ALA A 140 -12.40 -3.72 -3.08
N VAL A 141 -13.04 -3.64 -4.23
CA VAL A 141 -13.39 -4.81 -5.04
C VAL A 141 -12.83 -4.63 -6.45
N VAL A 142 -12.00 -5.58 -6.86
CA VAL A 142 -11.36 -5.64 -8.17
C VAL A 142 -11.98 -6.77 -8.98
N ARG A 143 -12.49 -6.47 -10.18
CA ARG A 143 -12.79 -7.49 -11.19
C ARG A 143 -11.67 -7.52 -12.23
N LYS A 144 -11.08 -8.70 -12.43
CA LYS A 144 -10.07 -8.96 -13.47
C LYS A 144 -10.44 -10.21 -14.26
N GLY A 145 -10.91 -10.03 -15.49
CA GLY A 145 -11.57 -11.07 -16.28
C GLY A 145 -12.75 -11.68 -15.52
N ALA A 146 -12.72 -13.00 -15.35
CA ALA A 146 -13.72 -13.78 -14.61
C ALA A 146 -13.45 -13.85 -13.10
N SER A 147 -12.40 -13.19 -12.59
CA SER A 147 -12.05 -13.18 -11.17
C SER A 147 -12.57 -11.94 -10.46
N LEU A 148 -13.07 -12.10 -9.24
CA LEU A 148 -13.48 -11.04 -8.33
C LEU A 148 -12.70 -11.16 -7.01
N THR A 149 -11.92 -10.13 -6.70
CA THR A 149 -11.07 -10.06 -5.50
C THR A 149 -11.60 -8.97 -4.58
N LEU A 150 -11.86 -9.33 -3.33
CA LEU A 150 -12.28 -8.42 -2.26
C LEU A 150 -11.09 -8.12 -1.35
N TYR A 151 -10.81 -6.84 -1.16
CA TYR A 151 -9.82 -6.33 -0.23
C TYR A 151 -10.53 -5.60 0.91
N VAL A 152 -9.99 -5.76 2.12
CA VAL A 152 -10.37 -4.96 3.28
C VAL A 152 -9.09 -4.48 3.94
N ASP A 153 -9.02 -3.18 4.26
CA ASP A 153 -7.87 -2.52 4.89
C ASP A 153 -6.53 -2.78 4.17
N GLY A 154 -6.59 -2.66 2.83
CA GLY A 154 -5.43 -2.78 1.94
C GLY A 154 -5.01 -4.21 1.59
N VAL A 155 -5.55 -5.24 2.26
CA VAL A 155 -5.14 -6.65 2.08
C VAL A 155 -6.24 -7.51 1.46
N VAL A 156 -5.86 -8.57 0.74
CA VAL A 156 -6.81 -9.52 0.11
C VAL A 156 -7.60 -10.28 1.18
N SER A 157 -8.87 -9.95 1.31
CA SER A 157 -9.81 -10.59 2.24
C SER A 157 -10.54 -11.79 1.63
N GLY A 158 -10.73 -11.81 0.30
CA GLY A 158 -11.34 -12.93 -0.42
C GLY A 158 -11.06 -12.90 -1.93
N ASN A 159 -11.12 -14.05 -2.60
CA ASN A 159 -11.01 -14.14 -4.07
C ASN A 159 -11.82 -15.33 -4.62
N THR A 160 -12.61 -15.09 -5.66
CA THR A 160 -13.39 -16.11 -6.39
C THR A 160 -13.17 -15.95 -7.90
N THR A 161 -13.16 -17.05 -8.66
CA THR A 161 -13.13 -17.03 -10.13
C THR A 161 -14.34 -17.78 -10.68
N GLY A 162 -15.03 -17.15 -11.64
CA GLY A 162 -16.25 -17.66 -12.27
C GLY A 162 -16.01 -18.47 -13.54
N LYS A 163 -17.11 -18.93 -14.14
CA LYS A 163 -17.12 -19.63 -15.43
C LYS A 163 -16.84 -18.71 -16.63
N GLY A 164 -17.07 -17.40 -16.45
CA GLY A 164 -16.94 -16.38 -17.49
C GLY A 164 -17.06 -14.98 -16.90
N VAL A 165 -17.03 -13.97 -17.78
CA VAL A 165 -17.09 -12.56 -17.38
C VAL A 165 -18.53 -12.07 -17.39
N ALA A 166 -19.07 -11.65 -16.24
CA ALA A 166 -20.40 -11.05 -16.17
C ALA A 166 -20.44 -9.70 -16.90
N ASN A 167 -21.37 -9.58 -17.86
CA ASN A 167 -21.70 -8.32 -18.52
C ASN A 167 -22.65 -7.48 -17.66
N ILE A 168 -22.19 -6.40 -17.02
CA ILE A 168 -22.97 -5.58 -16.07
C ILE A 168 -23.48 -4.31 -16.77
N ALA A 169 -24.75 -4.32 -17.20
CA ALA A 169 -25.35 -3.28 -18.04
C ALA A 169 -26.87 -3.12 -17.77
N ASN A 170 -27.26 -3.10 -16.48
CA ASN A 170 -28.67 -3.09 -16.06
C ASN A 170 -29.41 -1.75 -16.19
N GLY A 171 -28.71 -0.66 -16.52
CA GLY A 171 -29.29 0.68 -16.61
C GLY A 171 -29.78 1.27 -15.28
N HIS A 172 -29.51 0.63 -14.14
CA HIS A 172 -29.91 1.11 -12.82
C HIS A 172 -28.87 2.04 -12.18
N PRO A 173 -29.30 3.03 -11.37
CA PRO A 173 -28.36 3.93 -10.70
C PRO A 173 -27.46 3.21 -9.70
N PHE A 174 -26.16 3.54 -9.72
CA PHE A 174 -25.24 3.17 -8.65
C PHE A 174 -25.50 4.04 -7.42
N LYS A 175 -25.59 3.41 -6.24
CA LYS A 175 -25.89 4.08 -4.97
C LYS A 175 -24.94 3.67 -3.86
N LEU A 176 -24.76 4.54 -2.87
CA LEU A 176 -24.19 4.22 -1.56
C LEU A 176 -25.28 4.11 -0.51
N GLY A 177 -25.12 3.12 0.38
CA GLY A 177 -25.96 2.89 1.55
C GLY A 177 -27.43 2.64 1.25
N ARG A 178 -27.78 2.11 0.07
CA ARG A 178 -29.16 1.76 -0.26
C ARG A 178 -29.31 0.46 -1.02
N SER A 179 -29.97 -0.51 -0.39
CA SER A 179 -30.53 -1.67 -1.09
C SER A 179 -31.72 -1.25 -1.96
N LEU A 180 -31.88 -1.87 -3.12
CA LEU A 180 -33.10 -1.78 -3.93
C LEU A 180 -33.93 -3.07 -3.88
N VAL A 181 -33.57 -4.00 -2.98
CA VAL A 181 -34.28 -5.25 -2.70
C VAL A 181 -34.53 -5.39 -1.20
N GLY A 182 -35.78 -5.34 -0.78
CA GLY A 182 -36.18 -5.58 0.61
C GLY A 182 -37.65 -5.26 0.81
N VAL A 183 -38.35 -6.08 1.60
CA VAL A 183 -39.83 -6.09 1.71
C VAL A 183 -40.35 -5.24 2.87
N HIS A 184 -39.50 -4.38 3.44
CA HIS A 184 -39.79 -3.55 4.61
C HIS A 184 -39.17 -2.16 4.47
N ASP A 185 -39.75 -1.18 5.15
CA ASP A 185 -39.72 0.25 4.76
C ASP A 185 -38.35 0.95 4.90
N LYS A 186 -37.31 0.23 5.34
CA LYS A 186 -35.97 0.78 5.65
C LYS A 186 -34.92 0.23 4.69
N PHE A 187 -34.60 1.04 3.70
CA PHE A 187 -33.65 0.70 2.64
C PHE A 187 -32.21 1.17 2.90
N ALA A 188 -31.98 1.93 3.99
CA ALA A 188 -30.73 2.61 4.27
C ALA A 188 -30.01 2.02 5.48
N ALA A 189 -28.73 1.70 5.34
CA ALA A 189 -27.86 1.30 6.45
C ALA A 189 -27.31 2.54 7.17
N ASN A 190 -27.30 2.56 8.50
CA ASN A 190 -26.66 3.65 9.24
C ASN A 190 -25.13 3.54 9.11
N ALA A 191 -24.55 4.30 8.18
CA ALA A 191 -23.14 4.18 7.81
C ALA A 191 -22.59 5.50 7.25
N ARG A 192 -21.33 5.80 7.57
CA ARG A 192 -20.57 6.88 6.95
C ARG A 192 -19.72 6.33 5.82
N TYR A 193 -19.62 7.08 4.73
CA TYR A 193 -18.81 6.75 3.56
C TYR A 193 -17.83 7.88 3.28
N SER A 194 -16.62 7.56 2.82
CA SER A 194 -15.65 8.57 2.41
C SER A 194 -14.75 8.06 1.28
N GLY A 195 -14.26 8.98 0.45
CA GLY A 195 -13.27 8.67 -0.59
C GLY A 195 -13.70 7.61 -1.59
N LEU A 196 -14.97 7.62 -2.03
CA LEU A 196 -15.44 6.72 -3.09
C LEU A 196 -14.67 6.99 -4.39
N ARG A 197 -14.08 5.93 -4.93
CA ARG A 197 -13.36 5.95 -6.20
C ARG A 197 -13.80 4.76 -7.06
N VAL A 198 -13.93 5.02 -8.36
CA VAL A 198 -14.25 4.00 -9.37
C VAL A 198 -13.20 4.06 -10.47
N TYR A 199 -12.79 2.88 -10.95
CA TYR A 199 -11.72 2.69 -11.91
C TYR A 199 -12.25 1.83 -13.07
N ASP A 200 -11.98 2.22 -14.31
CA ASP A 200 -12.27 1.42 -15.51
C ASP A 200 -11.18 0.36 -15.82
N THR A 201 -10.47 -0.07 -14.77
CA THR A 201 -9.39 -1.04 -14.81
C THR A 201 -9.38 -1.86 -13.52
N ALA A 202 -8.92 -3.11 -13.62
CA ALA A 202 -8.43 -3.83 -12.45
C ALA A 202 -7.19 -3.12 -11.89
N LEU A 203 -7.23 -2.73 -10.61
CA LEU A 203 -6.04 -2.30 -9.87
C LEU A 203 -5.25 -3.50 -9.35
N ASN A 204 -3.98 -3.29 -9.04
CA ASN A 204 -3.13 -4.30 -8.40
C ASN A 204 -3.05 -4.06 -6.87
N ASP A 205 -2.53 -5.05 -6.16
CA ASP A 205 -2.39 -5.07 -4.69
C ASP A 205 -1.68 -3.80 -4.14
N SER A 206 -0.64 -3.30 -4.83
CA SER A 206 0.10 -2.10 -4.40
C SER A 206 -0.68 -0.80 -4.62
N ASP A 207 -1.49 -0.71 -5.67
CA ASP A 207 -2.41 0.43 -5.86
C ASP A 207 -3.49 0.43 -4.77
N ILE A 208 -4.06 -0.74 -4.44
CA ILE A 208 -5.05 -0.89 -3.36
C ILE A 208 -4.46 -0.52 -1.98
N SER A 209 -3.26 -1.01 -1.68
CA SER A 209 -2.53 -0.69 -0.46
C SER A 209 -2.19 0.80 -0.35
N SER A 210 -1.85 1.45 -1.47
CA SER A 210 -1.63 2.91 -1.53
C SER A 210 -2.91 3.69 -1.22
N LEU A 211 -4.05 3.29 -1.78
CA LEU A 211 -5.35 3.92 -1.53
C LEU A 211 -5.82 3.76 -0.08
N PHE A 212 -5.56 2.60 0.54
CA PHE A 212 -5.74 2.39 1.98
C PHE A 212 -4.80 3.27 2.82
N SER A 213 -3.54 3.41 2.42
CA SER A 213 -2.54 4.22 3.14
C SER A 213 -2.71 5.73 2.95
N GLY A 214 -3.68 6.19 2.15
CA GLY A 214 -3.91 7.59 1.83
C GLY A 214 -3.00 8.18 0.75
N ILE A 215 -2.17 7.35 0.09
CA ILE A 215 -1.29 7.76 -1.01
C ILE A 215 -2.08 7.68 -2.32
N THR A 216 -2.64 8.82 -2.75
CA THR A 216 -3.49 8.88 -3.95
C THR A 216 -2.69 8.93 -5.25
N SER A 217 -2.44 7.77 -5.86
CA SER A 217 -2.05 7.67 -7.27
C SER A 217 -3.30 7.73 -8.18
N PRO A 218 -3.42 8.68 -9.12
CA PRO A 218 -4.43 8.62 -10.16
C PRO A 218 -4.06 7.53 -11.19
N PRO A 219 -4.99 6.63 -11.57
CA PRO A 219 -4.71 5.54 -12.49
C PRO A 219 -4.49 6.05 -13.92
N LYS A 220 -3.37 5.64 -14.52
CA LYS A 220 -3.02 5.98 -15.90
C LYS A 220 -3.62 4.97 -16.88
N THR A 221 -4.02 5.46 -18.05
CA THR A 221 -4.55 4.69 -19.19
C THR A 221 -3.70 3.46 -19.46
N GLN A 222 -4.34 2.29 -19.59
CA GLN A 222 -3.68 1.14 -20.20
C GLN A 222 -3.46 1.42 -21.70
N THR A 223 -2.26 1.88 -22.05
CA THR A 223 -1.66 1.61 -23.36
C THR A 223 -0.67 0.47 -23.14
N GLU A 224 -1.16 -0.76 -23.32
CA GLU A 224 -0.43 -2.04 -23.35
C GLU A 224 0.93 -2.05 -22.59
N VAL A 225 0.86 -2.06 -21.25
CA VAL A 225 2.04 -1.96 -20.40
C VAL A 225 2.72 -3.33 -20.26
N LYS A 226 3.83 -3.51 -20.97
CA LYS A 226 4.91 -4.38 -20.46
C LYS A 226 5.30 -3.84 -19.09
N THR A 227 5.14 -4.66 -18.06
CA THR A 227 5.19 -4.26 -16.65
C THR A 227 6.37 -3.33 -16.34
N LYS A 228 6.07 -2.19 -15.69
CA LYS A 228 7.06 -1.22 -15.19
C LYS A 228 7.75 -1.83 -13.96
N GLN A 229 8.57 -2.85 -14.17
CA GLN A 229 9.17 -3.66 -13.11
C GLN A 229 10.11 -2.81 -12.26
N ILE A 230 9.73 -2.58 -10.99
CA ILE A 230 10.67 -2.17 -9.96
C ILE A 230 11.74 -3.25 -9.89
N ILE A 231 12.98 -2.89 -10.21
CA ILE A 231 14.10 -3.81 -10.21
C ILE A 231 15.06 -3.49 -9.06
N GLY A 232 15.41 -2.23 -8.84
CA GLY A 232 16.31 -1.82 -7.76
C GLY A 232 15.58 -1.33 -6.52
N GLN A 233 16.15 -1.54 -5.33
CA GLN A 233 15.66 -0.92 -4.09
C GLN A 233 16.82 -0.55 -3.17
N ILE A 234 16.60 0.47 -2.35
CA ILE A 234 17.53 1.02 -1.37
C ILE A 234 16.76 1.23 -0.07
N VAL A 235 17.35 0.81 1.05
CA VAL A 235 16.98 1.27 2.38
C VAL A 235 18.19 2.00 2.93
N VAL A 236 18.04 3.27 3.31
CA VAL A 236 19.10 4.05 3.94
C VAL A 236 18.70 4.36 5.37
N ASN A 237 19.55 3.95 6.31
CA ASN A 237 19.48 4.32 7.72
C ASN A 237 20.69 5.20 8.02
N ALA A 238 20.46 6.40 8.53
CA ALA A 238 21.50 7.39 8.76
C ALA A 238 22.24 7.21 10.09
N ASP A 239 22.19 6.04 10.71
CA ASP A 239 22.82 5.72 12.00
C ASP A 239 23.25 4.24 12.04
N GLU A 240 24.49 3.95 12.41
CA GLU A 240 25.02 2.57 12.50
C GLU A 240 24.60 1.85 13.76
N SER A 241 24.20 2.59 14.79
CA SER A 241 23.90 2.00 16.09
C SER A 241 22.61 1.18 16.06
N THR A 242 21.69 1.43 15.12
CA THR A 242 20.40 0.73 15.01
C THR A 242 20.52 -0.78 14.86
N LEU A 243 21.35 -1.28 13.95
CA LEU A 243 21.54 -2.72 13.70
C LEU A 243 22.78 -3.31 14.39
N SER A 244 23.52 -2.49 15.14
CA SER A 244 24.62 -2.95 15.99
C SER A 244 24.14 -3.93 17.08
N ASP A 245 25.08 -4.70 17.63
CA ASP A 245 24.82 -5.57 18.79
C ASP A 245 24.21 -4.80 19.97
N GLN A 246 24.64 -3.55 20.20
CA GLN A 246 24.09 -2.70 21.25
C GLN A 246 22.68 -2.21 20.89
N GLY A 247 22.41 -1.86 19.64
CA GLY A 247 21.09 -1.43 19.16
C GLY A 247 20.04 -2.52 19.32
N ILE A 248 20.33 -3.71 18.79
CA ILE A 248 19.45 -4.89 18.90
C ILE A 248 19.24 -5.30 20.37
N LYS A 249 20.28 -5.20 21.22
CA LYS A 249 20.16 -5.46 22.66
C LYS A 249 19.32 -4.41 23.41
N THR A 250 19.43 -3.14 23.03
CA THR A 250 18.69 -2.02 23.67
C THR A 250 17.24 -1.98 23.21
N THR A 251 17.00 -2.37 21.95
CA THR A 251 15.72 -2.29 21.26
C THR A 251 15.54 -3.54 20.40
N PRO A 252 14.96 -4.63 20.95
CA PRO A 252 14.78 -5.90 20.25
C PRO A 252 14.03 -5.79 18.92
N ASP A 253 13.14 -4.81 18.77
CA ASP A 253 12.45 -4.45 17.52
C ASP A 253 13.42 -4.25 16.34
N ALA A 254 14.69 -3.89 16.58
CA ALA A 254 15.70 -3.75 15.53
C ALA A 254 16.05 -5.08 14.85
N ALA A 255 15.87 -6.23 15.53
CA ALA A 255 15.96 -7.54 14.90
C ALA A 255 14.78 -7.76 13.93
N THR A 256 13.56 -7.39 14.33
CA THR A 256 12.37 -7.41 13.46
C THR A 256 12.57 -6.49 12.25
N PHE A 257 13.11 -5.29 12.45
CA PHE A 257 13.45 -4.36 11.37
C PHE A 257 14.46 -4.97 10.37
N ALA A 258 15.49 -5.67 10.84
CA ALA A 258 16.42 -6.40 9.96
C ALA A 258 15.73 -7.48 9.12
N LEU A 259 14.81 -8.25 9.73
CA LEU A 259 14.00 -9.24 9.01
C LEU A 259 13.04 -8.59 8.01
N ASN A 260 12.46 -7.44 8.35
CA ASN A 260 11.61 -6.68 7.43
C ASN A 260 12.41 -6.11 6.26
N ILE A 261 13.67 -5.71 6.44
CA ILE A 261 14.58 -5.32 5.33
C ILE A 261 14.81 -6.51 4.39
N ALA A 262 15.12 -7.69 4.93
CA ALA A 262 15.26 -8.90 4.11
C ALA A 262 13.97 -9.19 3.33
N LYS A 263 12.82 -9.17 4.00
CA LYS A 263 11.50 -9.39 3.40
C LYS A 263 11.14 -8.34 2.35
N TYR A 264 11.51 -7.08 2.55
CA TYR A 264 11.31 -6.00 1.57
C TYR A 264 12.14 -6.21 0.30
N PHE A 265 13.35 -6.78 0.42
CA PHE A 265 14.23 -7.06 -0.71
C PHE A 265 13.90 -8.34 -1.49
N VAL A 266 13.47 -9.41 -0.81
CA VAL A 266 13.29 -10.75 -1.45
C VAL A 266 11.91 -11.39 -1.25
N GLY A 267 10.96 -10.71 -0.59
CA GLY A 267 9.67 -11.29 -0.21
C GLY A 267 9.83 -12.41 0.83
N GLU A 268 9.04 -13.48 0.71
CA GLU A 268 9.13 -14.64 1.61
C GLU A 268 10.35 -15.56 1.31
N ASN A 269 11.17 -15.23 0.31
CA ASN A 269 12.29 -16.07 -0.12
C ASN A 269 13.49 -16.00 0.85
N LYS A 270 14.36 -17.02 0.78
CA LYS A 270 15.62 -17.06 1.54
C LYS A 270 16.75 -16.40 0.75
N GLY A 271 16.80 -15.07 0.85
CA GLY A 271 17.84 -14.26 0.22
C GLY A 271 19.27 -14.58 0.68
N LYS A 272 20.22 -14.33 -0.22
CA LYS A 272 21.66 -14.39 -0.02
C LYS A 272 22.24 -12.98 0.06
N PHE A 273 22.65 -12.57 1.25
CA PHE A 273 23.13 -11.23 1.55
C PHE A 273 24.64 -11.18 1.82
N HIS A 274 25.24 -10.02 1.54
CA HIS A 274 26.64 -9.75 1.85
C HIS A 274 26.81 -8.41 2.56
N VAL A 275 27.57 -8.41 3.66
CA VAL A 275 28.02 -7.20 4.35
C VAL A 275 29.35 -6.76 3.75
N LEU A 276 29.29 -5.77 2.87
CA LEU A 276 30.46 -5.09 2.31
C LEU A 276 30.87 -3.94 3.24
N SER A 277 31.30 -4.29 4.46
CA SER A 277 31.65 -3.35 5.53
C SER A 277 32.44 -4.04 6.64
N ASN A 278 33.33 -3.30 7.31
CA ASN A 278 33.93 -3.65 8.60
C ASN A 278 33.31 -2.86 9.78
N ASN A 279 32.28 -2.03 9.55
CA ASN A 279 31.65 -1.24 10.60
C ASN A 279 30.88 -2.14 11.58
N PHE A 280 30.94 -1.82 12.88
CA PHE A 280 30.35 -2.63 13.95
C PHE A 280 28.81 -2.71 13.86
N GLY A 281 28.15 -1.71 13.28
CA GLY A 281 26.71 -1.67 13.01
C GLY A 281 26.21 -2.71 12.02
N LEU A 282 27.10 -3.33 11.24
CA LEU A 282 26.77 -4.39 10.27
C LEU A 282 27.50 -5.71 10.51
N THR A 283 28.61 -5.70 11.24
CA THR A 283 29.47 -6.90 11.44
C THR A 283 29.24 -7.63 12.76
N GLY A 284 28.44 -7.04 13.66
CA GLY A 284 28.05 -7.60 14.95
C GLY A 284 27.31 -8.95 14.85
N ALA A 285 27.41 -9.74 15.92
CA ALA A 285 26.92 -11.12 15.94
C ALA A 285 25.39 -11.23 15.94
N SER A 286 24.68 -10.22 16.45
CA SER A 286 23.23 -10.24 16.62
C SER A 286 22.51 -10.12 15.28
N LEU A 287 22.98 -9.23 14.39
CA LEU A 287 22.43 -9.10 13.03
C LEU A 287 22.65 -10.38 12.22
N GLU A 288 23.86 -10.92 12.25
CA GLU A 288 24.21 -12.19 11.60
C GLU A 288 23.36 -13.36 12.12
N GLN A 289 23.20 -13.49 13.44
CA GLN A 289 22.33 -14.51 14.04
C GLN A 289 20.86 -14.32 13.67
N THR A 290 20.34 -13.09 13.62
CA THR A 290 18.97 -12.80 13.22
C THR A 290 18.71 -13.26 11.78
N MET A 291 19.58 -12.88 10.85
CA MET A 291 19.43 -13.22 9.43
C MET A 291 19.61 -14.73 9.17
N THR A 292 20.61 -15.35 9.80
CA THR A 292 20.86 -16.80 9.63
C THR A 292 19.79 -17.67 10.29
N LYS A 293 19.27 -17.31 11.47
CA LYS A 293 18.13 -18.01 12.11
C LYS A 293 16.85 -17.92 11.27
N ALA A 294 16.65 -16.83 10.54
CA ALA A 294 15.57 -16.71 9.56
C ALA A 294 15.81 -17.50 8.26
N GLY A 295 16.97 -18.16 8.11
CA GLY A 295 17.33 -19.00 6.98
C GLY A 295 17.98 -18.27 5.80
N HIS A 296 18.39 -17.02 5.96
CA HIS A 296 19.13 -16.30 4.93
C HIS A 296 20.60 -16.72 4.90
N THR A 297 21.20 -16.74 3.70
CA THR A 297 22.66 -16.88 3.60
C THR A 297 23.29 -15.53 3.92
N TRP A 298 24.10 -15.47 4.97
CA TRP A 298 24.78 -14.26 5.42
C TRP A 298 26.29 -14.41 5.24
N THR A 299 26.93 -13.41 4.63
CA THR A 299 28.39 -13.36 4.44
C THR A 299 28.88 -11.94 4.73
N LYS A 300 30.14 -11.76 5.12
CA LYS A 300 30.69 -10.45 5.49
C LYS A 300 32.17 -10.30 5.16
N GLY A 301 32.60 -9.09 4.86
CA GLY A 301 34.00 -8.71 4.64
C GLY A 301 34.21 -7.87 3.38
N MET A 302 35.36 -7.20 3.27
CA MET A 302 35.74 -6.40 2.09
C MET A 302 36.55 -7.21 1.06
N ASN A 303 36.62 -8.53 1.20
CA ASN A 303 37.50 -9.44 0.46
C ASN A 303 36.87 -10.03 -0.82
N ILE A 304 35.90 -9.34 -1.42
CA ILE A 304 35.31 -9.68 -2.72
C ILE A 304 35.63 -8.60 -3.76
N PRO A 305 35.73 -8.93 -5.06
CA PRO A 305 35.79 -7.92 -6.11
C PRO A 305 34.56 -7.02 -6.08
N ILE A 306 34.75 -5.71 -6.05
CA ILE A 306 33.66 -4.74 -5.92
C ILE A 306 33.28 -4.25 -7.32
N ASN A 307 32.53 -5.09 -8.05
CA ASN A 307 32.05 -4.81 -9.40
C ASN A 307 30.63 -5.37 -9.60
N LEU A 308 29.94 -4.91 -10.65
CA LEU A 308 28.55 -5.27 -10.93
C LEU A 308 28.33 -6.79 -10.97
N GLU A 309 29.18 -7.53 -11.68
CA GLU A 309 29.10 -9.00 -11.82
C GLU A 309 29.17 -9.72 -10.48
N THR A 310 29.99 -9.24 -9.54
CA THR A 310 30.15 -9.85 -8.22
C THR A 310 29.00 -9.48 -7.30
N LEU A 311 28.56 -8.21 -7.28
CA LEU A 311 27.42 -7.79 -6.45
C LEU A 311 26.11 -8.44 -6.90
N GLN A 312 25.93 -8.70 -8.21
CA GLN A 312 24.79 -9.45 -8.77
C GLN A 312 24.71 -10.92 -8.32
N LYS A 313 25.75 -11.47 -7.67
CA LYS A 313 25.71 -12.82 -7.07
C LYS A 313 25.03 -12.83 -5.69
N TYR A 314 24.47 -11.70 -5.25
CA TYR A 314 23.79 -11.51 -3.97
C TYR A 314 22.43 -10.83 -4.19
N ASP A 315 21.42 -11.27 -3.46
CA ASP A 315 20.07 -10.70 -3.50
C ASP A 315 19.99 -9.34 -2.79
N GLY A 316 21.00 -9.01 -1.99
CA GLY A 316 21.20 -7.66 -1.46
C GLY A 316 22.55 -7.46 -0.77
N ILE A 317 23.01 -6.21 -0.77
CA ILE A 317 24.27 -5.78 -0.18
C ILE A 317 23.97 -4.87 1.01
N PHE A 318 24.53 -5.19 2.17
CA PHE A 318 24.56 -4.33 3.35
C PHE A 318 25.91 -3.61 3.38
N ILE A 319 25.92 -2.29 3.42
CA ILE A 319 27.13 -1.47 3.27
C ILE A 319 27.11 -0.29 4.24
N GLY A 320 28.28 0.12 4.73
CA GLY A 320 28.41 1.30 5.58
C GLY A 320 29.84 1.56 6.04
N GLY A 321 30.20 2.83 6.22
CA GLY A 321 31.52 3.30 6.69
C GLY A 321 32.71 3.04 5.73
N ASP A 322 32.87 1.83 5.21
CA ASP A 322 33.89 1.53 4.20
C ASP A 322 33.42 1.99 2.83
N LEU A 323 34.24 2.84 2.20
CA LEU A 323 33.90 3.47 0.92
C LEU A 323 33.93 2.44 -0.21
N VAL A 324 32.88 2.49 -1.02
CA VAL A 324 32.78 1.79 -2.30
C VAL A 324 32.55 2.81 -3.39
N GLU A 325 33.03 2.53 -4.60
CA GLU A 325 32.78 3.41 -5.75
C GLU A 325 31.28 3.56 -6.01
N ASN A 326 30.79 4.79 -5.89
CA ASN A 326 29.37 5.10 -6.03
C ASN A 326 28.76 4.61 -7.35
N GLN A 327 29.50 4.62 -8.46
CA GLN A 327 28.96 4.13 -9.74
C GLN A 327 28.66 2.63 -9.73
N VAL A 328 29.49 1.81 -9.10
CA VAL A 328 29.23 0.37 -8.99
C VAL A 328 27.92 0.10 -8.24
N LEU A 329 27.62 0.88 -7.20
CA LEU A 329 26.35 0.79 -6.46
C LEU A 329 25.16 1.32 -7.26
N ILE A 330 25.33 2.43 -7.98
CA ILE A 330 24.31 2.98 -8.89
C ILE A 330 23.96 1.96 -9.98
N GLU A 331 24.97 1.36 -10.63
CA GLU A 331 24.79 0.33 -11.65
C GLU A 331 24.17 -0.94 -11.09
N TYR A 332 24.59 -1.39 -9.91
CA TYR A 332 24.02 -2.56 -9.24
C TYR A 332 22.51 -2.38 -9.00
N VAL A 333 22.09 -1.29 -8.35
CA VAL A 333 20.67 -1.00 -8.12
C VAL A 333 19.91 -0.82 -9.45
N LYS A 334 20.50 -0.12 -10.43
CA LYS A 334 19.89 0.03 -11.77
C LYS A 334 19.75 -1.26 -12.57
N ASN A 335 20.44 -2.33 -12.18
CA ASN A 335 20.35 -3.66 -12.78
C ASN A 335 19.60 -4.70 -11.91
N GLY A 336 18.91 -4.27 -10.85
CA GLY A 336 18.10 -5.16 -10.00
C GLY A 336 18.59 -5.33 -8.56
N GLY A 337 19.73 -4.73 -8.23
CA GLY A 337 20.37 -4.84 -6.93
C GLY A 337 19.57 -4.21 -5.79
N LYS A 338 19.81 -4.71 -4.58
CA LYS A 338 19.18 -4.24 -3.34
C LYS A 338 20.26 -3.77 -2.39
N VAL A 339 20.14 -2.56 -1.84
CA VAL A 339 21.18 -1.98 -0.96
C VAL A 339 20.57 -1.55 0.37
N TYR A 340 21.07 -2.09 1.48
CA TYR A 340 20.93 -1.47 2.79
C TYR A 340 22.17 -0.61 3.05
N LEU A 341 21.99 0.71 3.03
CA LEU A 341 23.03 1.66 3.39
C LEU A 341 22.91 2.06 4.87
N CYS A 342 23.93 1.68 5.63
CA CYS A 342 24.24 2.17 6.96
C CYS A 342 25.18 3.38 6.84
N ALA A 343 24.66 4.56 7.15
CA ALA A 343 25.44 5.80 7.24
C ALA A 343 25.45 6.32 8.69
N GLY A 344 25.99 7.52 8.94
CA GLY A 344 26.13 8.08 10.29
C GLY A 344 27.28 7.51 11.11
N THR A 345 28.14 6.69 10.49
CA THR A 345 29.11 5.75 11.07
C THR A 345 30.27 6.35 11.87
N GLY A 346 30.26 7.67 12.10
CA GLY A 346 31.35 8.42 12.72
C GLY A 346 32.56 8.64 11.81
N LYS A 347 32.72 7.85 10.74
CA LYS A 347 33.99 7.63 10.06
C LYS A 347 34.38 8.78 9.13
N GLY A 348 35.33 9.60 9.60
CA GLY A 348 35.81 10.79 8.89
C GLY A 348 34.97 12.04 9.16
N GLY A 349 33.91 11.95 9.97
CA GLY A 349 33.03 13.07 10.28
C GLY A 349 31.87 13.24 9.30
N ALA A 350 30.78 13.83 9.79
CA ALA A 350 29.49 13.89 9.11
C ALA A 350 29.53 14.38 7.66
N GLN A 351 30.35 15.40 7.36
CA GLN A 351 30.48 15.95 6.02
C GLN A 351 31.24 15.01 5.06
N VAL A 352 32.22 14.24 5.55
CA VAL A 352 32.94 13.24 4.75
C VAL A 352 32.01 12.07 4.43
N GLU A 353 31.23 11.60 5.39
CA GLU A 353 30.23 10.55 5.16
C GLU A 353 29.14 11.00 4.17
N ALA A 354 28.64 12.22 4.31
CA ALA A 354 27.71 12.80 3.34
C ALA A 354 28.35 12.88 1.94
N ASN A 355 29.62 13.31 1.82
CA ASN A 355 30.32 13.34 0.53
C ASN A 355 30.50 11.93 -0.07
N ASN A 356 30.80 10.93 0.76
CA ASN A 356 31.00 9.55 0.35
C ASN A 356 29.74 8.93 -0.27
N TRP A 357 28.55 9.19 0.31
CA TRP A 357 27.32 8.52 -0.09
C TRP A 357 26.38 9.35 -0.99
N ASN A 358 26.50 10.68 -1.01
CA ASN A 358 25.54 11.52 -1.72
C ASN A 358 25.55 11.37 -3.24
N THR A 359 26.65 10.93 -3.86
CA THR A 359 26.65 10.62 -5.31
C THR A 359 25.76 9.42 -5.61
N PHE A 360 25.82 8.35 -4.80
CA PHE A 360 24.93 7.20 -4.92
C PHE A 360 23.48 7.58 -4.60
N LEU A 361 23.22 8.20 -3.44
CA LEU A 361 21.85 8.50 -3.00
C LEU A 361 21.13 9.51 -3.90
N ALA A 362 21.82 10.53 -4.43
CA ALA A 362 21.20 11.53 -5.30
C ALA A 362 20.74 10.93 -6.64
N ALA A 363 21.34 9.82 -7.08
CA ALA A 363 20.89 9.08 -8.26
C ALA A 363 19.50 8.41 -8.07
N PHE A 364 19.01 8.34 -6.83
CA PHE A 364 17.73 7.76 -6.43
C PHE A 364 16.91 8.71 -5.53
N GLY A 365 17.09 10.03 -5.68
CA GLY A 365 16.23 11.03 -5.04
C GLY A 365 16.48 11.27 -3.55
N LEU A 366 17.55 10.76 -2.95
CA LEU A 366 17.85 10.92 -1.52
C LEU A 366 19.18 11.67 -1.28
N LYS A 367 19.35 12.22 -0.08
CA LYS A 367 20.58 12.87 0.37
C LYS A 367 20.78 12.74 1.87
N ILE A 368 22.03 12.59 2.31
CA ILE A 368 22.45 12.72 3.71
C ILE A 368 23.04 14.11 3.95
N GLN A 369 22.67 14.74 5.06
CA GLN A 369 23.19 16.04 5.50
C GLN A 369 24.56 15.88 6.16
N GLY A 370 25.50 16.77 5.86
CA GLY A 370 26.88 16.76 6.38
C GLY A 370 27.02 17.16 7.85
N ILE A 371 25.99 16.96 8.67
CA ILE A 371 25.93 17.25 10.09
C ILE A 371 25.42 16.02 10.85
N TYR A 372 25.96 15.79 12.05
CA TYR A 372 25.36 14.82 12.97
C TYR A 372 24.13 15.42 13.65
N ASN A 373 23.19 14.56 14.02
CA ASN A 373 21.84 14.93 14.41
C ASN A 373 21.66 15.14 15.93
N ALA A 374 22.62 14.71 16.76
CA ALA A 374 22.55 14.70 18.23
C ALA A 374 21.34 13.95 18.82
N ILE A 375 20.74 13.03 18.06
CA ILE A 375 19.61 12.20 18.48
C ILE A 375 20.17 10.92 19.11
N THR A 376 19.82 10.65 20.37
CA THR A 376 20.27 9.46 21.09
C THR A 376 19.12 8.81 21.84
N GLY A 377 19.01 7.49 21.77
CA GLY A 377 18.01 6.69 22.50
C GLY A 377 17.05 5.93 21.58
N ASN A 378 15.95 5.46 22.16
CA ASN A 378 14.94 4.66 21.47
C ASN A 378 13.92 5.59 20.81
N ILE A 379 14.00 5.74 19.50
CA ILE A 379 13.13 6.61 18.71
C ILE A 379 11.91 5.82 18.24
N ALA A 380 10.72 6.30 18.57
CA ALA A 380 9.46 5.68 18.13
C ALA A 380 9.27 5.81 16.62
N VAL A 381 8.78 4.76 15.96
CA VAL A 381 8.44 4.83 14.54
C VAL A 381 7.18 5.66 14.33
N ASN A 382 7.21 6.58 13.37
CA ASN A 382 6.08 7.45 13.03
C ASN A 382 5.37 7.09 11.72
N ASN A 383 5.74 5.96 11.10
CA ASN A 383 5.03 5.38 9.96
C ASN A 383 4.82 3.85 10.16
N PRO A 384 4.07 3.41 11.19
CA PRO A 384 3.97 2.00 11.56
C PRO A 384 3.31 1.10 10.49
N ASN A 385 2.65 1.69 9.49
CA ASN A 385 2.03 0.96 8.38
C ASN A 385 3.02 0.64 7.25
N HIS A 386 4.21 1.26 7.23
CA HIS A 386 5.23 0.95 6.22
C HIS A 386 5.77 -0.48 6.45
N PRO A 387 5.95 -1.33 5.41
CA PRO A 387 6.35 -2.73 5.58
C PRO A 387 7.63 -2.95 6.39
N LEU A 388 8.58 -2.03 6.32
CA LEU A 388 9.81 -2.08 7.13
C LEU A 388 9.55 -1.96 8.65
N PHE A 389 8.44 -1.35 9.06
CA PHE A 389 8.07 -1.16 10.47
C PHE A 389 6.93 -2.07 10.95
N ALA A 390 6.57 -3.10 10.17
CA ALA A 390 5.67 -4.15 10.65
C ALA A 390 6.21 -4.77 11.96
N GLU A 391 5.41 -4.67 13.03
CA GLU A 391 5.77 -5.09 14.40
C GLU A 391 6.98 -4.37 15.05
N VAL A 392 7.51 -3.32 14.43
CA VAL A 392 8.56 -2.44 14.99
C VAL A 392 7.90 -1.24 15.65
N LYS A 393 8.20 -0.95 16.92
CA LYS A 393 7.66 0.22 17.64
C LYS A 393 8.72 1.29 17.85
N THR A 394 9.95 0.88 18.11
CA THR A 394 11.09 1.78 18.35
C THR A 394 12.34 1.29 17.63
N LEU A 395 13.28 2.19 17.36
CA LEU A 395 14.63 1.86 16.89
C LEU A 395 15.67 2.68 17.66
N TYR A 396 16.79 2.06 18.00
CA TYR A 396 17.89 2.76 18.65
C TYR A 396 18.64 3.65 17.64
N GLN A 397 18.94 4.88 18.05
CA GLN A 397 19.72 5.87 17.32
C GLN A 397 20.76 6.46 18.29
N ASN A 398 21.93 6.84 17.78
CA ASN A 398 23.00 7.48 18.54
C ASN A 398 23.89 8.36 17.65
N ASN A 399 23.41 9.59 17.41
CA ASN A 399 24.15 10.68 16.78
C ASN A 399 24.56 10.46 15.31
N GLY A 400 23.76 9.71 14.55
CA GLY A 400 23.87 9.63 13.10
C GLY A 400 23.62 10.95 12.34
N ASN A 401 23.39 10.90 11.03
CA ASN A 401 23.08 12.05 10.19
C ASN A 401 21.56 12.31 10.06
N PHE A 402 21.18 13.35 9.31
CA PHE A 402 19.82 13.52 8.79
C PHE A 402 19.73 13.13 7.32
N ILE A 403 18.59 12.58 6.91
CA ILE A 403 18.23 12.31 5.52
C ILE A 403 17.27 13.40 5.01
N THR A 404 17.48 13.81 3.77
CA THR A 404 16.63 14.72 3.00
C THR A 404 16.15 14.00 1.74
N ASP A 405 14.85 14.08 1.48
CA ASP A 405 14.27 13.72 0.19
C ASP A 405 14.51 14.87 -0.81
N LEU A 406 15.07 14.55 -1.98
CA LEU A 406 15.37 15.51 -3.06
C LEU A 406 14.26 15.58 -4.13
N GLN A 407 13.29 14.66 -4.09
CA GLN A 407 12.26 14.45 -5.08
C GLN A 407 10.94 14.14 -4.38
N THR A 408 10.42 15.07 -3.57
CA THR A 408 9.24 14.86 -2.71
C THR A 408 7.95 14.47 -3.46
N ASP A 409 7.90 14.75 -4.76
CA ASP A 409 6.79 14.41 -5.65
C ASP A 409 6.94 13.02 -6.30
N SER A 410 8.07 12.35 -6.09
CA SER A 410 8.40 11.02 -6.59
C SER A 410 7.91 9.95 -5.61
N GLN A 411 7.22 8.95 -6.14
CA GLN A 411 6.82 7.76 -5.39
C GLN A 411 7.95 6.71 -5.28
N LEU A 412 9.10 6.98 -5.90
CA LEU A 412 10.26 6.09 -5.90
C LEU A 412 11.26 6.43 -4.79
N ASN A 413 10.95 7.34 -3.89
CA ASN A 413 11.77 7.69 -2.73
C ASN A 413 10.88 8.23 -1.61
N GLN A 414 11.23 7.95 -0.36
CA GLN A 414 10.43 8.36 0.79
C GLN A 414 11.28 8.45 2.06
N ILE A 415 11.03 9.45 2.90
CA ILE A 415 11.41 9.42 4.32
C ILE A 415 10.36 8.62 5.09
N ILE A 416 10.75 7.47 5.65
CA ILE A 416 9.84 6.57 6.35
C ILE A 416 9.94 6.69 7.88
N LEU A 417 11.10 7.10 8.41
CA LEU A 417 11.27 7.51 9.81
C LEU A 417 11.77 8.93 9.85
N ALA A 418 11.06 9.81 10.56
CA ALA A 418 11.50 11.17 10.84
C ALA A 418 11.56 11.43 12.35
N HIS A 419 12.50 12.26 12.79
CA HIS A 419 12.52 12.80 14.15
C HIS A 419 11.32 13.75 14.38
N SER A 420 10.99 14.03 15.65
CA SER A 420 9.92 14.98 16.02
C SER A 420 10.11 16.39 15.46
N SER A 421 11.34 16.75 15.10
CA SER A 421 11.70 17.98 14.37
C SER A 421 11.48 17.92 12.85
N GLY A 422 10.77 16.91 12.33
CA GLY A 422 10.43 16.75 10.92
C GLY A 422 11.59 16.34 9.99
N LYS A 423 12.77 15.99 10.53
CA LYS A 423 13.95 15.61 9.73
C LYS A 423 14.09 14.10 9.62
N GLY A 424 14.45 13.59 8.44
CA GLY A 424 14.53 12.16 8.17
C GLY A 424 15.70 11.45 8.88
N LEU A 425 15.47 10.20 9.28
CA LEU A 425 16.44 9.28 9.90
C LEU A 425 16.57 7.98 9.11
N ILE A 426 15.46 7.47 8.56
CA ILE A 426 15.43 6.31 7.65
C ILE A 426 14.61 6.68 6.42
N GLY A 427 15.13 6.34 5.24
CA GLY A 427 14.45 6.51 3.97
C GLY A 427 14.56 5.27 3.08
N THR A 428 13.69 5.20 2.09
CA THR A 428 13.69 4.18 1.04
C THR A 428 13.80 4.83 -0.32
N ALA A 429 14.36 4.12 -1.29
CA ALA A 429 14.29 4.50 -2.70
C ALA A 429 14.20 3.26 -3.60
N GLU A 430 13.63 3.41 -4.78
CA GLU A 430 13.39 2.34 -5.74
C GLU A 430 13.82 2.74 -7.15
N PHE A 431 14.24 1.76 -7.96
CA PHE A 431 14.58 1.99 -9.36
C PHE A 431 13.76 1.11 -10.29
N VAL A 432 13.20 1.75 -11.30
CA VAL A 432 12.37 1.11 -12.32
C VAL A 432 13.05 1.21 -13.67
N LYS A 433 13.21 0.07 -14.36
CA LYS A 433 13.90 0.03 -15.65
C LYS A 433 13.16 0.90 -16.69
N PRO A 434 13.83 1.83 -17.39
CA PRO A 434 13.25 2.50 -18.54
C PRO A 434 12.88 1.46 -19.61
N SER A 435 11.71 1.62 -20.24
CA SER A 435 11.35 0.83 -21.42
C SER A 435 12.30 1.16 -22.57
N ALA A 436 12.75 0.13 -23.30
CA ALA A 436 13.58 0.33 -24.48
C ALA A 436 12.82 1.17 -25.53
N PRO A 437 13.48 2.13 -26.20
CA PRO A 437 12.84 2.89 -27.28
C PRO A 437 12.41 1.94 -28.40
N LYS A 438 11.22 2.16 -28.95
CA LYS A 438 10.79 1.44 -30.16
C LYS A 438 11.72 1.84 -31.30
N SER A 439 12.26 0.85 -32.03
CA SER A 439 12.84 1.11 -33.35
C SER A 439 11.79 1.81 -34.23
N PRO A 440 12.17 2.79 -35.06
CA PRO A 440 11.27 3.35 -36.06
C PRO A 440 10.76 2.25 -36.98
N ALA A 441 9.47 2.30 -37.29
CA ALA A 441 8.83 1.47 -38.31
C ALA A 441 8.80 2.22 -39.66
#